data_AF-A0ABD5N880-F1
#
_entry.id   AF-A0ABD5N880-F1
#
_cell.length_a   1.000
_cell.length_b   1.000
_cell.length_c   1.000
_cell.angle_alpha   90.00
_cell.angle_beta   90.00
_cell.angle_gamma   90.00
#
_symmetry.space_group_name_H-M   'P 1'
#
loop_
_entity.id
_entity.type
_entity.pdbx_description
1 polymer ?
#
loop_
_entity_poly.entity_id
_entity_poly.type
_entity_poly.pdbx_seq_one_letter_code
_entity_poly.pdbx_strand_id
1 'polypeptide(L)'
;MLIVDVDKCIGCGVCVKKCPFQAIDVADRKAIVNDKCRLCGACVPACPVKALDLKEGEKKVDGDWDGVLVFGEQAGGRILPVVYELLGKGRELADNLGQPLILVVLAGKLKDKDELIACGADKVYLFENEKLAKYNSEYYANILADFIRQIRPNILLMGATSIGRELAPRASTRLRAGLTADCTVLNINEDGLLVQTRPAFGGNIMASIISPYARPQMATVRYKVMDRNPSVGRKGKLIDMNVDKGHLSGPIEVLEEELLPSEDDIINADVIVAGGKGIGKKDALIVLQDLADLLGGCVGVSRPIIEANWAEYPIQVGLSGKVVKPNLYIACGISGAVQHTVGMESSNTVIAVNKDEEAPIFDICDFGIVGDLNEVLPEIIEEIKKIRLY
;
A
#
# COMPACT_ATOMS: atom_id res chain seq x y z
N MET A 1 20.63 9.85 -22.38
CA MET A 1 21.22 11.21 -22.48
C MET A 1 21.25 11.60 -23.95
N LEU A 2 21.03 12.88 -24.29
CA LEU A 2 21.23 13.36 -25.65
C LEU A 2 22.72 13.65 -25.83
N ILE A 3 23.37 12.95 -26.75
CA ILE A 3 24.80 13.07 -27.05
C ILE A 3 24.97 13.85 -28.35
N VAL A 4 25.92 14.79 -28.34
CA VAL A 4 26.34 15.52 -29.52
C VAL A 4 27.72 14.99 -29.94
N ASP A 5 27.79 14.38 -31.11
CA ASP A 5 29.04 14.03 -31.76
C ASP A 5 29.70 15.33 -32.27
N VAL A 6 30.67 15.81 -31.51
CA VAL A 6 31.37 17.07 -31.80
C VAL A 6 32.13 17.00 -33.12
N ASP A 7 32.58 15.84 -33.59
CA ASP A 7 33.30 15.74 -34.86
C ASP A 7 32.36 15.86 -36.06
N LYS A 8 31.16 15.27 -35.96
CA LYS A 8 30.14 15.34 -37.01
C LYS A 8 29.32 16.64 -36.99
N CYS A 9 29.23 17.31 -35.84
CA CYS A 9 28.35 18.47 -35.71
C CYS A 9 28.87 19.67 -36.53
N ILE A 10 28.06 20.14 -37.47
CA ILE A 10 28.39 21.29 -38.34
C ILE A 10 27.85 22.64 -37.83
N GLY A 11 27.18 22.66 -36.67
CA GLY A 11 26.65 23.90 -36.08
C GLY A 11 25.50 24.55 -36.85
N CYS A 12 24.74 23.80 -37.65
CA CYS A 12 23.70 24.34 -38.53
C CYS A 12 22.46 24.93 -37.81
N GLY A 13 22.30 24.70 -36.50
CA GLY A 13 21.20 25.26 -35.71
C GLY A 13 19.80 24.67 -35.96
N VAL A 14 19.66 23.67 -36.83
CA VAL A 14 18.35 23.03 -37.11
C VAL A 14 17.75 22.38 -35.85
N CYS A 15 18.60 21.79 -35.01
CA CYS A 15 18.22 21.17 -33.75
C CYS A 15 17.69 22.18 -32.71
N VAL A 16 18.16 23.43 -32.73
CA VAL A 16 17.67 24.52 -31.87
C VAL A 16 16.21 24.83 -32.20
N LYS A 17 15.90 25.02 -33.48
CA LYS A 17 14.54 25.34 -33.96
C LYS A 17 13.53 24.22 -33.70
N LYS A 18 14.00 22.97 -33.68
CA LYS A 18 13.16 21.79 -33.45
C LYS A 18 13.01 21.43 -31.97
N CYS A 19 13.75 22.07 -31.07
CA CYS A 19 13.63 21.79 -29.64
C CYS A 19 12.44 22.57 -29.04
N PRO A 20 11.34 21.90 -28.65
CA PRO A 20 10.19 22.58 -28.05
C PRO A 20 10.49 23.14 -26.65
N PHE A 21 11.57 22.67 -26.02
CA PHE A 21 11.97 23.03 -24.66
C PHE A 21 13.11 24.06 -24.61
N GLN A 22 13.57 24.56 -25.76
CA GLN A 22 14.70 25.49 -25.87
C GLN A 22 15.95 24.96 -25.11
N ALA A 23 16.17 23.66 -25.24
CA ALA A 23 17.20 22.94 -24.49
C ALA A 23 18.51 22.75 -25.26
N ILE A 24 18.62 23.31 -26.46
CA ILE A 24 19.78 23.18 -27.34
C ILE A 24 20.17 24.58 -27.81
N ASP A 25 21.42 24.93 -27.58
CA ASP A 25 22.07 26.14 -28.09
C ASP A 25 23.19 25.76 -29.06
N VAL A 26 23.69 26.73 -29.83
CA VAL A 26 24.89 26.55 -30.66
C VAL A 26 25.95 27.54 -30.19
N ALA A 27 27.06 27.01 -29.67
CA ALA A 27 28.26 27.78 -29.36
C ALA A 27 29.46 27.13 -30.05
N ASP A 28 30.45 27.93 -30.48
CA ASP A 28 31.65 27.45 -31.18
C ASP A 28 31.38 26.51 -32.37
N ARG A 29 30.30 26.80 -33.12
CA ARG A 29 29.80 25.97 -34.25
C ARG A 29 29.44 24.53 -33.85
N LYS A 30 29.15 24.27 -32.58
CA LYS A 30 28.69 22.96 -32.08
C LYS A 30 27.39 23.14 -31.29
N ALA A 31 26.54 22.12 -31.34
CA ALA A 31 25.33 22.09 -30.53
C ALA A 31 25.69 21.77 -29.08
N ILE A 32 25.16 22.54 -28.13
CA ILE A 32 25.31 22.33 -26.69
C ILE A 32 23.92 22.10 -26.11
N VAL A 33 23.78 21.07 -25.27
CA VAL A 33 22.52 20.68 -24.64
C VAL A 33 22.53 21.14 -23.18
N ASN A 34 21.49 21.84 -22.75
CA ASN A 34 21.35 22.32 -21.37
C ASN A 34 20.43 21.40 -20.52
N ASP A 35 20.26 21.76 -19.25
CA ASP A 35 19.49 21.03 -18.23
C ASP A 35 17.97 21.01 -18.47
N LYS A 36 17.45 21.84 -19.40
CA LYS A 36 16.04 21.84 -19.80
C LYS A 36 15.68 20.67 -20.72
N CYS A 37 16.66 19.87 -21.14
CA CYS A 37 16.44 18.76 -22.07
C CYS A 37 15.55 17.67 -21.47
N ARG A 38 14.36 17.47 -22.06
CA ARG A 38 13.40 16.42 -21.65
C ARG A 38 13.56 15.08 -22.37
N LEU A 39 14.65 14.90 -23.14
CA LEU A 39 14.94 13.67 -23.89
C LEU A 39 13.80 13.21 -24.82
N CYS A 40 13.00 14.14 -25.36
CA CYS A 40 11.89 13.83 -26.27
C CYS A 40 12.31 13.30 -27.65
N GLY A 41 13.61 13.33 -27.98
CA GLY A 41 14.14 12.82 -29.25
C GLY A 41 13.88 13.68 -30.49
N ALA A 42 13.11 14.77 -30.42
CA ALA A 42 12.72 15.57 -31.58
C ALA A 42 13.90 16.13 -32.41
N CYS A 43 15.06 16.33 -31.79
CA CYS A 43 16.25 16.88 -32.43
C CYS A 43 17.10 15.84 -33.20
N VAL A 44 16.96 14.55 -32.88
CA VAL A 44 17.73 13.44 -33.49
C VAL A 44 17.45 13.30 -34.99
N PRO A 45 16.18 13.09 -35.43
CA PRO A 45 15.88 12.96 -36.86
C PRO A 45 16.04 14.28 -37.62
N ALA A 46 16.02 15.42 -36.92
CA ALA A 46 16.20 16.73 -37.51
C ALA A 46 17.66 17.05 -37.85
N CYS A 47 18.63 16.27 -37.34
CA CYS A 47 20.03 16.52 -37.60
C CYS A 47 20.44 16.03 -39.00
N PRO A 48 20.81 16.93 -39.94
CA PRO A 48 21.13 16.53 -41.31
C PRO A 48 22.39 15.66 -41.40
N VAL A 49 23.32 15.83 -40.46
CA VAL A 49 24.60 15.10 -40.38
C VAL A 49 24.59 13.98 -39.36
N LYS A 50 23.41 13.66 -38.77
CA LYS A 50 23.25 12.63 -37.73
C LYS A 50 24.27 12.74 -36.58
N ALA A 51 24.60 13.97 -36.19
CA ALA A 51 25.51 14.26 -35.09
C ALA A 51 24.83 14.23 -33.71
N LEU A 52 23.50 14.06 -33.67
CA LEU A 52 22.73 13.96 -32.43
C LEU A 52 22.26 12.53 -32.28
N ASP A 53 22.58 11.93 -31.14
CA ASP A 53 22.14 10.58 -30.80
C ASP A 53 21.52 10.58 -29.41
N LEU A 54 20.39 9.91 -29.27
CA LEU A 54 19.72 9.74 -27.99
C LEU A 54 20.02 8.35 -27.51
N LYS A 55 21.21 8.19 -26.91
CA LYS A 55 21.53 6.94 -26.25
C LYS A 55 20.69 6.84 -24.99
N GLU A 56 20.00 5.71 -24.85
CA GLU A 56 19.66 5.22 -23.53
C GLU A 56 20.99 5.11 -22.78
N GLY A 57 21.21 6.01 -21.83
CA GLY A 57 22.38 5.86 -20.97
C GLY A 57 22.25 4.50 -20.29
N GLU A 58 23.35 3.79 -20.09
CA GLU A 58 23.36 2.69 -19.12
C GLU A 58 22.85 3.29 -17.81
N LYS A 59 21.59 3.02 -17.48
CA LYS A 59 21.02 3.47 -16.22
C LYS A 59 21.66 2.58 -15.16
N LYS A 60 22.75 3.03 -14.57
CA LYS A 60 23.36 2.36 -13.42
C LYS A 60 22.77 2.95 -12.15
N VAL A 61 22.57 2.08 -11.16
CA VAL A 61 22.25 2.52 -9.82
C VAL A 61 23.50 3.16 -9.24
N ASP A 62 23.46 4.45 -8.95
CA ASP A 62 24.60 5.16 -8.38
C ASP A 62 24.69 4.89 -6.87
N GLY A 63 25.89 4.49 -6.40
CA GLY A 63 26.28 4.33 -5.00
C GLY A 63 25.75 3.09 -4.27
N ASP A 64 26.17 2.92 -3.03
CA ASP A 64 25.79 1.78 -2.18
C ASP A 64 24.41 2.04 -1.55
N TRP A 65 23.49 1.08 -1.74
CA TRP A 65 22.16 1.12 -1.18
C TRP A 65 21.94 -0.12 -0.31
N ASP A 66 21.72 0.09 0.98
CA ASP A 66 21.67 -0.99 1.97
C ASP A 66 20.46 -0.84 2.89
N GLY A 67 19.67 -1.91 2.95
CA GLY A 67 18.56 -2.03 3.89
C GLY A 67 17.18 -1.99 3.25
N VAL A 68 16.24 -2.65 3.94
CA VAL A 68 14.82 -2.59 3.67
C VAL A 68 14.20 -1.63 4.67
N LEU A 69 13.71 -0.48 4.19
CA LEU A 69 13.05 0.52 5.03
C LEU A 69 11.54 0.30 5.06
N VAL A 70 10.94 0.26 6.24
CA VAL A 70 9.50 0.25 6.45
C VAL A 70 9.10 1.59 7.08
N PHE A 71 8.04 2.21 6.55
CA PHE A 71 7.42 3.37 7.17
C PHE A 71 6.43 2.92 8.24
N GLY A 72 6.72 3.27 9.50
CA GLY A 72 5.85 3.01 10.64
C GLY A 72 4.78 4.08 10.77
N GLU A 73 3.64 3.83 10.14
CA GLU A 73 2.46 4.67 10.24
C GLU A 73 1.87 4.65 11.66
N GLN A 74 1.48 5.82 12.15
CA GLN A 74 0.93 6.01 13.48
C GLN A 74 -0.33 6.87 13.44
N ALA A 75 -1.26 6.60 14.35
CA ALA A 75 -2.41 7.44 14.62
C ALA A 75 -2.56 7.61 16.15
N GLY A 76 -2.63 8.85 16.63
CA GLY A 76 -2.80 9.13 18.07
C GLY A 76 -1.67 8.60 18.97
N GLY A 77 -0.46 8.44 18.44
CA GLY A 77 0.69 7.90 19.17
C GLY A 77 0.70 6.37 19.32
N ARG A 78 -0.17 5.67 18.57
CA ARG A 78 -0.18 4.20 18.42
C ARG A 78 0.17 3.83 16.99
N ILE A 79 0.90 2.73 16.85
CA ILE A 79 1.30 2.20 15.54
C ILE A 79 0.12 1.47 14.91
N LEU A 80 -0.13 1.71 13.62
CA LEU A 80 -1.21 1.04 12.91
C LEU A 80 -0.86 -0.42 12.62
N PRO A 81 -1.84 -1.33 12.61
CA PRO A 81 -1.52 -2.75 12.50
C PRO A 81 -0.89 -3.17 11.16
N VAL A 82 -1.09 -2.38 10.09
CA VAL A 82 -0.43 -2.56 8.78
C VAL A 82 1.09 -2.55 8.88
N VAL A 83 1.65 -1.82 9.85
CA VAL A 83 3.10 -1.75 10.06
C VAL A 83 3.65 -3.10 10.50
N TYR A 84 2.91 -3.85 11.31
CA TYR A 84 3.34 -5.18 11.77
C TYR A 84 3.39 -6.21 10.63
N GLU A 85 2.44 -6.15 9.70
CA GLU A 85 2.46 -6.98 8.49
C GLU A 85 3.63 -6.60 7.56
N LEU A 86 3.88 -5.29 7.41
CA LEU A 86 5.00 -4.79 6.63
C LEU A 86 6.37 -5.15 7.22
N LEU A 87 6.50 -5.14 8.55
CA LEU A 87 7.70 -5.62 9.24
C LEU A 87 7.91 -7.11 8.98
N GLY A 88 6.84 -7.89 9.01
CA GLY A 88 6.90 -9.32 8.72
C GLY A 88 7.40 -9.61 7.31
N LYS A 89 6.78 -8.99 6.30
CA LYS A 89 7.23 -9.16 4.90
C LYS A 89 8.59 -8.49 4.65
N GLY A 90 8.83 -7.33 5.24
CA GLY A 90 10.10 -6.61 5.16
C GLY A 90 11.26 -7.44 5.68
N ARG A 91 11.05 -8.24 6.74
CA ARG A 91 12.05 -9.16 7.29
C ARG A 91 12.42 -10.26 6.30
N GLU A 92 11.42 -10.89 5.70
CA GLU A 92 11.63 -11.92 4.67
C GLU A 92 12.45 -11.37 3.49
N LEU A 93 12.10 -10.16 3.01
CA LEU A 93 12.82 -9.49 1.94
C LEU A 93 14.25 -9.12 2.34
N ALA A 94 14.44 -8.64 3.58
CA ALA A 94 15.74 -8.28 4.12
C ALA A 94 16.65 -9.50 4.29
N ASP A 95 16.11 -10.64 4.75
CA ASP A 95 16.84 -11.91 4.87
C ASP A 95 17.25 -12.45 3.49
N ASN A 96 16.36 -12.38 2.49
CA ASN A 96 16.68 -12.78 1.11
C ASN A 96 17.78 -11.91 0.47
N LEU A 97 17.86 -10.63 0.85
CA LEU A 97 18.90 -9.70 0.38
C LEU A 97 20.18 -9.72 1.22
N GLY A 98 20.16 -10.34 2.41
CA GLY A 98 21.23 -10.22 3.40
C GLY A 98 21.44 -8.80 3.94
N GLN A 99 20.38 -7.98 3.97
CA GLN A 99 20.41 -6.57 4.35
C GLN A 99 19.67 -6.32 5.68
N PRO A 100 19.91 -5.19 6.39
CA PRO A 100 19.19 -4.88 7.62
C PRO A 100 17.75 -4.42 7.37
N LEU A 101 16.84 -4.79 8.27
CA LEU A 101 15.48 -4.24 8.31
C LEU A 101 15.46 -2.96 9.15
N ILE A 102 15.05 -1.87 8.53
CA ILE A 102 15.00 -0.54 9.12
C ILE A 102 13.55 -0.11 9.24
N LEU A 103 13.16 0.41 10.39
CA LEU A 103 11.86 1.05 10.62
C LEU A 103 12.08 2.54 10.83
N VAL A 104 11.29 3.39 10.18
CA VAL A 104 11.24 4.83 10.46
C VAL A 104 9.85 5.24 10.93
N VAL A 105 9.79 5.97 12.04
CA VAL A 105 8.54 6.45 12.64
C VAL A 105 8.61 7.96 12.82
N LEU A 106 7.59 8.66 12.32
CA LEU A 106 7.36 10.09 12.52
C LEU A 106 6.17 10.22 13.47
N ALA A 107 6.39 10.74 14.68
CA ALA A 107 5.35 10.78 15.70
C ALA A 107 5.47 11.99 16.64
N GLY A 108 4.35 12.32 17.27
CA GLY A 108 4.29 13.30 18.37
C GLY A 108 4.91 12.76 19.65
N LYS A 109 4.18 11.87 20.34
CA LYS A 109 4.65 11.12 21.49
C LYS A 109 4.21 9.68 21.33
N LEU A 110 5.15 8.76 21.14
CA LEU A 110 4.83 7.35 20.94
C LEU A 110 4.70 6.64 22.30
N LYS A 111 3.61 5.90 22.51
CA LYS A 111 3.37 5.18 23.78
C LYS A 111 4.10 3.83 23.84
N ASP A 112 4.16 3.11 22.72
CA ASP A 112 4.56 1.70 22.67
C ASP A 112 5.89 1.52 21.91
N LYS A 113 6.97 2.18 22.39
CA LYS A 113 8.29 2.16 21.72
C LYS A 113 8.93 0.76 21.70
N ASP A 114 8.66 -0.05 22.72
CA ASP A 114 9.28 -1.38 22.91
C ASP A 114 8.68 -2.44 21.97
N GLU A 115 7.40 -2.29 21.59
CA GLU A 115 6.69 -3.21 20.70
C GLU A 115 7.29 -3.20 19.28
N LEU A 116 7.76 -2.04 18.83
CA LEU A 116 8.37 -1.87 17.50
C LEU A 116 9.63 -2.71 17.30
N ILE A 117 10.42 -2.90 18.36
CA ILE A 117 11.65 -3.69 18.32
C ILE A 117 11.31 -5.19 18.37
N ALA A 118 10.30 -5.56 19.15
CA ALA A 118 9.83 -6.94 19.24
C ALA A 118 9.30 -7.48 17.90
N CYS A 119 8.83 -6.61 17.01
CA CYS A 119 8.30 -7.01 15.69
C CYS A 119 9.37 -7.20 14.59
N GLY A 120 10.66 -7.25 14.95
CA GLY A 120 11.71 -7.78 14.06
C GLY A 120 12.58 -6.75 13.33
N ALA A 121 12.40 -5.45 13.61
CA ALA A 121 13.25 -4.38 13.09
C ALA A 121 14.65 -4.39 13.73
N ASP A 122 15.71 -4.32 12.92
CA ASP A 122 17.10 -4.27 13.42
C ASP A 122 17.46 -2.87 13.92
N LYS A 123 16.95 -1.84 13.21
CA LYS A 123 17.13 -0.42 13.55
C LYS A 123 15.78 0.29 13.48
N VAL A 124 15.45 1.05 14.51
CA VAL A 124 14.25 1.88 14.58
C VAL A 124 14.69 3.34 14.70
N TYR A 125 14.39 4.14 13.67
CA TYR A 125 14.65 5.57 13.66
C TYR A 125 13.38 6.32 14.06
N LEU A 126 13.43 7.03 15.17
CA LEU A 126 12.29 7.76 15.71
C LEU A 126 12.51 9.27 15.57
N PHE A 127 11.60 9.93 14.88
CA PHE A 127 11.51 11.39 14.80
C PHE A 127 10.37 11.86 15.68
N GLU A 128 10.69 12.29 16.90
CA GLU A 128 9.70 12.73 17.89
C GLU A 128 9.59 14.26 17.91
N ASN A 129 8.41 14.79 17.60
CA ASN A 129 8.12 16.23 17.65
C ASN A 129 6.61 16.50 17.76
N GLU A 130 6.19 17.43 18.62
CA GLU A 130 4.77 17.77 18.80
C GLU A 130 4.05 18.12 17.50
N LYS A 131 4.72 18.78 16.54
CA LYS A 131 4.15 19.10 15.22
C LYS A 131 3.89 17.88 14.33
N LEU A 132 4.47 16.73 14.67
CA LEU A 132 4.26 15.45 14.00
C LEU A 132 3.18 14.60 14.67
N ALA A 133 2.55 15.08 15.74
CA ALA A 133 1.44 14.38 16.38
C ALA A 133 0.28 14.13 15.40
N LYS A 134 -0.07 15.16 14.61
CA LYS A 134 -1.05 15.10 13.53
C LYS A 134 -0.34 14.81 12.20
N TYR A 135 -0.99 14.04 11.32
CA TYR A 135 -0.45 13.79 10.00
C TYR A 135 -0.42 15.08 9.16
N ASN A 136 0.74 15.39 8.59
CA ASN A 136 0.91 16.49 7.64
C ASN A 136 1.78 16.01 6.49
N SER A 137 1.20 15.90 5.29
CA SER A 137 1.89 15.31 4.15
C SER A 137 3.11 16.11 3.68
N GLU A 138 3.22 17.41 4.00
CA GLU A 138 4.42 18.22 3.70
C GLU A 138 5.57 17.86 4.63
N TYR A 139 5.32 17.91 5.93
CA TYR A 139 6.35 17.67 6.95
C TYR A 139 6.87 16.24 6.82
N TYR A 140 5.96 15.28 6.70
CA TYR A 140 6.30 13.87 6.61
C TYR A 140 7.11 13.57 5.35
N ALA A 141 6.72 14.12 4.19
CA ALA A 141 7.43 13.85 2.94
C ALA A 141 8.81 14.50 2.88
N ASN A 142 8.98 15.69 3.47
CA ASN A 142 10.27 16.37 3.54
C ASN A 142 11.24 15.62 4.45
N ILE A 143 10.80 15.27 5.67
CA ILE A 143 11.64 14.52 6.63
C ILE A 143 12.00 13.15 6.07
N LEU A 144 11.02 12.43 5.51
CA LEU A 144 11.26 11.10 4.94
C LEU A 144 12.23 11.14 3.76
N ALA A 145 12.09 12.12 2.85
CA ALA A 145 13.00 12.25 1.71
C ALA A 145 14.44 12.55 2.14
N ASP A 146 14.64 13.41 3.13
CA ASP A 146 15.98 13.76 3.61
C ASP A 146 16.61 12.62 4.42
N PHE A 147 15.81 11.92 5.22
CA PHE A 147 16.23 10.69 5.89
C PHE A 147 16.69 9.62 4.88
N ILE A 148 15.93 9.40 3.81
CA ILE A 148 16.28 8.43 2.76
C ILE A 148 17.56 8.83 2.03
N ARG A 149 17.80 10.12 1.80
CA ARG A 149 19.06 10.60 1.20
C ARG A 149 20.27 10.32 2.10
N GLN A 150 20.09 10.33 3.41
CA GLN A 150 21.15 10.06 4.39
C GLN A 150 21.43 8.55 4.53
N ILE A 151 20.38 7.74 4.71
CA ILE A 151 20.51 6.29 4.97
C ILE A 151 20.67 5.47 3.69
N ARG A 152 20.13 5.95 2.57
CA ARG A 152 20.16 5.28 1.25
C ARG A 152 19.68 3.81 1.30
N PRO A 153 18.45 3.55 1.77
CA PRO A 153 17.90 2.19 1.78
C PRO A 153 17.63 1.66 0.36
N ASN A 154 17.81 0.37 0.14
CA ASN A 154 17.56 -0.27 -1.15
C ASN A 154 16.05 -0.33 -1.49
N ILE A 155 15.23 -0.60 -0.47
CA ILE A 155 13.76 -0.75 -0.59
C ILE A 155 13.06 0.18 0.41
N LEU A 156 11.91 0.73 0.04
CA LEU A 156 10.99 1.41 0.96
C LEU A 156 9.57 0.82 0.83
N LEU A 157 9.03 0.32 1.93
CA LEU A 157 7.67 -0.20 2.04
C LEU A 157 6.79 0.71 2.89
N MET A 158 5.57 0.94 2.42
CA MET A 158 4.56 1.75 3.11
C MET A 158 3.19 1.07 3.05
N GLY A 159 2.31 1.35 4.01
CA GLY A 159 0.94 0.84 3.95
C GLY A 159 0.16 1.50 2.81
N ALA A 160 -0.73 0.79 2.14
CA ALA A 160 -1.66 1.37 1.17
C ALA A 160 -2.92 1.97 1.85
N THR A 161 -2.73 2.58 3.02
CA THR A 161 -3.73 3.36 3.78
C THR A 161 -3.95 4.73 3.13
N SER A 162 -4.88 5.53 3.66
CA SER A 162 -5.07 6.92 3.22
C SER A 162 -3.79 7.74 3.34
N ILE A 163 -3.08 7.62 4.48
CA ILE A 163 -1.81 8.30 4.74
C ILE A 163 -0.71 7.82 3.78
N GLY A 164 -0.55 6.50 3.63
CA GLY A 164 0.52 5.96 2.80
C GLY A 164 0.30 6.19 1.30
N ARG A 165 -0.96 6.15 0.83
CA ARG A 165 -1.33 6.48 -0.57
C ARG A 165 -1.09 7.95 -0.91
N GLU A 166 -1.14 8.85 0.07
CA GLU A 166 -0.78 10.25 -0.11
C GLU A 166 0.73 10.49 0.01
N LEU A 167 1.36 9.92 1.04
CA LEU A 167 2.77 10.17 1.36
C LEU A 167 3.74 9.55 0.34
N ALA A 168 3.48 8.32 -0.09
CA ALA A 168 4.36 7.57 -0.99
C ALA A 168 4.62 8.27 -2.33
N PRO A 169 3.61 8.74 -3.11
CA PRO A 169 3.86 9.44 -4.38
C PRO A 169 4.57 10.78 -4.16
N ARG A 170 4.34 11.43 -3.02
CA ARG A 170 5.02 12.68 -2.66
C ARG A 170 6.50 12.47 -2.35
N ALA A 171 6.83 11.40 -1.64
CA ALA A 171 8.19 11.01 -1.33
C ALA A 171 8.92 10.52 -2.60
N SER A 172 8.30 9.66 -3.41
CA SER A 172 8.90 9.11 -4.62
C SER A 172 9.26 10.21 -5.63
N THR A 173 8.41 11.22 -5.78
CA THR A 173 8.68 12.35 -6.68
C THR A 173 9.88 13.19 -6.22
N ARG A 174 10.00 13.47 -4.91
CA ARG A 174 11.15 14.18 -4.33
C ARG A 174 12.47 13.40 -4.48
N LEU A 175 12.38 12.06 -4.41
CA LEU A 175 13.51 11.14 -4.53
C LEU A 175 13.82 10.78 -5.98
N ARG A 176 12.92 11.08 -6.92
CA ARG A 176 12.94 10.57 -8.31
C ARG A 176 12.99 9.03 -8.38
N ALA A 177 12.30 8.39 -7.45
CA ALA A 177 12.22 6.95 -7.31
C ALA A 177 10.98 6.37 -8.01
N GLY A 178 11.03 5.08 -8.37
CA GLY A 178 9.86 4.34 -8.85
C GLY A 178 8.96 3.94 -7.68
N LEU A 179 7.64 4.00 -7.89
CA LEU A 179 6.63 3.63 -6.89
C LEU A 179 5.59 2.70 -7.50
N THR A 180 5.40 1.51 -6.91
CA THR A 180 4.26 0.64 -7.22
C THR A 180 3.22 0.74 -6.13
N ALA A 181 1.99 1.09 -6.51
CA ALA A 181 0.90 1.26 -5.56
C ALA A 181 0.11 -0.04 -5.32
N ASP A 182 -0.34 -0.26 -4.10
CA ASP A 182 -1.32 -1.30 -3.70
C ASP A 182 -0.89 -2.72 -4.08
N CYS A 183 0.37 -3.06 -3.76
CA CYS A 183 0.95 -4.37 -4.01
C CYS A 183 0.32 -5.43 -3.11
N THR A 184 0.12 -6.62 -3.68
CA THR A 184 -0.38 -7.80 -2.97
C THR A 184 0.70 -8.84 -2.79
N VAL A 185 1.68 -8.92 -3.69
CA VAL A 185 2.81 -9.87 -3.55
C VAL A 185 4.13 -9.13 -3.80
N LEU A 186 5.09 -9.36 -2.92
CA LEU A 186 6.45 -8.81 -3.00
C LEU A 186 7.46 -9.94 -2.93
N ASN A 187 8.38 -10.02 -3.88
CA ASN A 187 9.47 -10.99 -3.89
C ASN A 187 10.78 -10.33 -4.34
N ILE A 188 11.90 -10.99 -4.09
CA ILE A 188 13.21 -10.60 -4.61
C ILE A 188 13.56 -11.53 -5.78
N ASN A 189 13.98 -10.97 -6.91
CA ASN A 189 14.46 -11.77 -8.04
C ASN A 189 15.94 -12.17 -7.87
N GLU A 190 16.45 -12.97 -8.81
CA GLU A 190 17.85 -13.42 -8.81
C GLU A 190 18.87 -12.25 -8.85
N ASP A 191 18.49 -11.11 -9.42
CA ASP A 191 19.31 -9.90 -9.48
C ASP A 191 19.24 -9.03 -8.21
N GLY A 192 18.51 -9.46 -7.16
CA GLY A 192 18.32 -8.67 -5.94
C GLY A 192 17.36 -7.48 -6.08
N LEU A 193 16.53 -7.46 -7.13
CA LEU A 193 15.49 -6.45 -7.38
C LEU A 193 14.15 -6.85 -6.76
N LEU A 194 13.38 -5.86 -6.33
CA LEU A 194 12.05 -6.04 -5.76
C LEU A 194 11.01 -6.20 -6.87
N VAL A 195 10.47 -7.41 -6.99
CA VAL A 195 9.33 -7.75 -7.84
C VAL A 195 8.06 -7.38 -7.11
N GLN A 196 7.36 -6.36 -7.63
CA GLN A 196 6.17 -5.77 -7.02
C GLN A 196 4.95 -6.18 -7.81
N THR A 197 4.18 -7.13 -7.30
CA THR A 197 2.99 -7.62 -7.98
C THR A 197 1.75 -6.95 -7.40
N ARG A 198 0.95 -6.36 -8.28
CA ARG A 198 -0.29 -5.68 -7.91
C ARG A 198 -1.43 -6.04 -8.86
N PRO A 199 -2.68 -6.04 -8.37
CA PRO A 199 -3.85 -6.05 -9.22
C PRO A 199 -3.99 -4.70 -9.96
N ALA A 200 -4.28 -4.78 -11.25
CA ALA A 200 -4.67 -3.69 -12.13
C ALA A 200 -6.03 -3.98 -12.76
N PHE A 201 -6.67 -2.96 -13.35
CA PHE A 201 -7.97 -3.09 -14.02
C PHE A 201 -9.05 -3.78 -13.16
N GLY A 202 -9.18 -3.34 -11.90
CA GLY A 202 -10.19 -3.88 -10.97
C GLY A 202 -9.91 -5.30 -10.46
N GLY A 203 -8.66 -5.79 -10.58
CA GLY A 203 -8.29 -7.14 -10.16
C GLY A 203 -8.14 -8.14 -11.31
N ASN A 204 -8.58 -7.79 -12.51
CA ASN A 204 -8.58 -8.70 -13.66
C ASN A 204 -7.18 -8.98 -14.22
N ILE A 205 -6.19 -8.13 -13.93
CA ILE A 205 -4.82 -8.29 -14.41
C ILE A 205 -3.87 -8.19 -13.23
N MET A 206 -3.04 -9.22 -13.04
CA MET A 206 -1.92 -9.16 -12.10
C MET A 206 -0.68 -8.68 -12.86
N ALA A 207 -0.13 -7.55 -12.43
CA ALA A 207 1.06 -6.97 -13.03
C ALA A 207 2.23 -7.04 -12.06
N SER A 208 3.32 -7.69 -12.47
CA SER A 208 4.59 -7.69 -11.75
C SER A 208 5.49 -6.60 -12.33
N ILE A 209 5.83 -5.63 -11.48
CA ILE A 209 6.56 -4.42 -11.86
C ILE A 209 7.91 -4.41 -11.13
N ILE A 210 8.96 -4.06 -11.85
CA ILE A 210 10.32 -3.90 -11.30
C ILE A 210 10.83 -2.49 -11.59
N SER A 211 11.62 -1.95 -10.66
CA SER A 211 12.30 -0.65 -10.82
C SER A 211 13.81 -0.88 -10.86
N PRO A 212 14.37 -1.35 -11.99
CA PRO A 212 15.76 -1.80 -12.05
C PRO A 212 16.76 -0.69 -11.70
N TYR A 213 16.44 0.55 -12.09
CA TYR A 213 17.40 1.65 -12.09
C TYR A 213 17.11 2.78 -11.09
N ALA A 214 15.98 2.70 -10.39
CA ALA A 214 15.58 3.73 -9.44
C ALA A 214 15.77 3.21 -8.01
N ARG A 215 16.24 4.09 -7.11
CA ARG A 215 16.38 3.79 -5.69
C ARG A 215 15.86 4.94 -4.82
N PRO A 216 15.26 4.65 -3.64
CA PRO A 216 14.84 3.32 -3.18
C PRO A 216 13.78 2.71 -4.10
N GLN A 217 13.67 1.38 -4.13
CA GLN A 217 12.54 0.70 -4.77
C GLN A 217 11.32 0.85 -3.86
N MET A 218 10.34 1.66 -4.24
CA MET A 218 9.22 2.00 -3.36
C MET A 218 7.97 1.19 -3.70
N ALA A 219 7.30 0.65 -2.69
CA ALA A 219 6.01 -0.02 -2.83
C ALA A 219 5.05 0.38 -1.71
N THR A 220 3.80 0.68 -2.05
CA THR A 220 2.72 0.63 -1.07
C THR A 220 2.10 -0.76 -1.08
N VAL A 221 1.83 -1.32 0.09
CA VAL A 221 1.34 -2.69 0.26
C VAL A 221 -0.07 -2.66 0.82
N ARG A 222 -0.96 -3.43 0.21
CA ARG A 222 -2.33 -3.56 0.67
C ARG A 222 -2.35 -4.16 2.07
N TYR A 223 -3.05 -3.49 3.00
CA TYR A 223 -3.25 -4.01 4.35
C TYR A 223 -4.00 -5.34 4.28
N LYS A 224 -3.68 -6.25 5.19
CA LYS A 224 -4.27 -7.58 5.33
C LYS A 224 -3.92 -8.56 4.22
N VAL A 225 -2.87 -8.31 3.44
CA VAL A 225 -2.38 -9.28 2.45
C VAL A 225 -1.13 -10.02 2.94
N MET A 226 -0.31 -9.36 3.76
CA MET A 226 0.89 -9.97 4.32
C MET A 226 0.61 -10.50 5.72
N ASP A 227 1.33 -11.54 6.12
CA ASP A 227 1.21 -12.08 7.47
C ASP A 227 2.08 -11.30 8.46
N ARG A 228 1.59 -11.17 9.67
CA ARG A 228 2.39 -10.66 10.78
C ARG A 228 3.45 -11.69 11.11
N ASN A 229 4.70 -11.26 11.24
CA ASN A 229 5.77 -12.15 11.70
C ASN A 229 5.92 -12.02 13.23
N PRO A 230 5.55 -13.03 14.03
CA PRO A 230 5.74 -13.01 15.47
C PRO A 230 7.21 -13.31 15.80
N SER A 231 8.11 -12.36 15.56
CA SER A 231 9.53 -12.53 15.89
C SER A 231 9.80 -12.19 17.37
N VAL A 232 9.34 -13.03 18.29
CA VAL A 232 9.52 -12.81 19.73
C VAL A 232 11.00 -12.82 20.12
N GLY A 233 11.49 -11.74 20.76
CA GLY A 233 12.77 -11.73 21.48
C GLY A 233 14.01 -11.21 20.73
N ARG A 234 13.86 -10.49 19.61
CA ARG A 234 15.01 -9.82 18.96
C ARG A 234 15.44 -8.53 19.65
N LYS A 235 16.74 -8.21 19.53
CA LYS A 235 17.34 -6.97 20.03
C LYS A 235 17.59 -6.01 18.86
N GLY A 236 16.78 -4.97 18.75
CA GLY A 236 16.99 -3.86 17.82
C GLY A 236 17.64 -2.65 18.49
N LYS A 237 18.06 -1.67 17.69
CA LYS A 237 18.56 -0.37 18.18
C LYS A 237 17.54 0.72 17.90
N LEU A 238 17.08 1.40 18.95
CA LEU A 238 16.32 2.64 18.85
C LEU A 238 17.30 3.82 18.66
N ILE A 239 17.05 4.65 17.65
CA ILE A 239 17.86 5.82 17.31
C ILE A 239 16.92 7.02 17.24
N ASP A 240 17.01 7.90 18.22
CA ASP A 240 16.29 9.16 18.21
C ASP A 240 16.96 10.12 17.22
N MET A 241 16.15 10.64 16.29
CA MET A 241 16.58 11.56 15.24
C MET A 241 16.00 12.94 15.47
N ASN A 242 16.84 13.96 15.28
CA ASN A 242 16.40 15.34 15.35
C ASN A 242 15.67 15.76 14.08
N VAL A 243 14.54 16.44 14.25
CA VAL A 243 13.79 17.03 13.13
C VAL A 243 14.34 18.43 12.86
N ASP A 244 14.79 18.68 11.62
CA ASP A 244 15.15 20.04 11.20
C ASP A 244 13.88 20.91 11.18
N LYS A 245 13.96 22.08 11.83
CA LYS A 245 12.87 23.06 11.88
C LYS A 245 12.47 23.53 10.48
N GLY A 246 13.38 23.51 9.50
CA GLY A 246 13.09 23.84 8.11
C GLY A 246 12.04 22.92 7.48
N HIS A 247 11.99 21.64 7.89
CA HIS A 247 11.02 20.67 7.38
C HIS A 247 9.64 20.75 8.04
N LEU A 248 9.52 21.52 9.12
CA LEU A 248 8.26 21.74 9.85
C LEU A 248 7.55 23.02 9.38
N SER A 249 7.72 23.36 8.10
CA SER A 249 7.11 24.51 7.44
C SER A 249 6.45 24.07 6.13
N GLY A 250 5.26 24.60 5.85
CA GLY A 250 4.45 24.13 4.74
C GLY A 250 3.12 24.86 4.63
N PRO A 251 2.43 24.75 3.48
CA PRO A 251 1.16 25.42 3.24
C PRO A 251 -0.05 24.70 3.88
N ILE A 252 0.15 23.51 4.44
CA ILE A 252 -0.92 22.67 5.02
C ILE A 252 -0.93 22.88 6.52
N GLU A 253 -2.08 23.31 7.06
CA GLU A 253 -2.34 23.43 8.49
C GLU A 253 -3.52 22.53 8.88
N VAL A 254 -3.32 21.68 9.88
CA VAL A 254 -4.36 20.77 10.39
C VAL A 254 -5.07 21.45 11.56
N LEU A 255 -6.25 22.00 11.29
CA LEU A 255 -7.06 22.68 12.30
C LEU A 255 -7.62 21.69 13.32
N GLU A 256 -8.29 20.64 12.84
CA GLU A 256 -9.02 19.68 13.65
C GLU A 256 -8.81 18.25 13.13
N GLU A 257 -8.84 17.27 14.03
CA GLU A 257 -8.80 15.85 13.74
C GLU A 257 -9.82 15.19 14.68
N GLU A 258 -10.87 14.61 14.11
CA GLU A 258 -11.93 13.93 14.85
C GLU A 258 -11.85 12.44 14.57
N LEU A 259 -11.83 11.63 15.64
CA LEU A 259 -11.93 10.19 15.54
C LEU A 259 -13.41 9.83 15.41
N LEU A 260 -13.83 9.44 14.21
CA LEU A 260 -15.18 8.93 13.99
C LEU A 260 -15.35 7.59 14.73
N PRO A 261 -16.39 7.42 15.57
CA PRO A 261 -16.72 6.13 16.15
C PRO A 261 -17.13 5.14 15.05
N SER A 262 -16.53 3.95 15.03
CA SER A 262 -16.98 2.75 14.29
C SER A 262 -16.97 2.77 12.75
N GLU A 263 -16.00 3.40 12.09
CA GLU A 263 -15.66 3.01 10.70
C GLU A 263 -14.63 1.87 10.64
N ASP A 264 -13.85 1.63 11.70
CA ASP A 264 -12.73 0.68 11.70
C ASP A 264 -13.08 -0.75 12.16
N ASP A 265 -14.31 -1.00 12.62
CA ASP A 265 -14.69 -2.31 13.19
C ASP A 265 -14.58 -3.42 12.14
N ILE A 266 -15.10 -3.18 10.93
CA ILE A 266 -15.11 -4.23 9.90
C ILE A 266 -13.72 -4.54 9.33
N ILE A 267 -12.84 -3.55 9.28
CA ILE A 267 -11.47 -3.77 8.79
C ILE A 267 -10.67 -4.56 9.80
N ASN A 268 -10.84 -4.32 11.10
CA ASN A 268 -10.05 -4.98 12.14
C ASN A 268 -10.73 -6.17 12.80
N ALA A 269 -11.99 -6.47 12.46
CA ALA A 269 -12.71 -7.60 13.02
C ALA A 269 -12.05 -8.95 12.70
N ASP A 270 -11.99 -9.80 13.73
CA ASP A 270 -11.58 -11.20 13.62
C ASP A 270 -12.69 -12.08 13.06
N VAL A 271 -13.96 -11.67 13.21
CA VAL A 271 -15.12 -12.37 12.67
C VAL A 271 -16.02 -11.38 11.95
N ILE A 272 -16.43 -11.70 10.72
CA ILE A 272 -17.35 -10.89 9.92
C ILE A 272 -18.52 -11.74 9.46
N VAL A 273 -19.73 -11.31 9.78
CA VAL A 273 -20.97 -11.90 9.29
C VAL A 273 -21.53 -10.99 8.21
N ALA A 274 -21.47 -11.42 6.95
CA ALA A 274 -21.76 -10.58 5.79
C ALA A 274 -23.12 -10.90 5.14
N GLY A 275 -23.94 -9.86 4.93
CA GLY A 275 -25.25 -9.97 4.29
C GLY A 275 -25.25 -9.61 2.80
N GLY A 276 -25.81 -10.51 2.00
CA GLY A 276 -26.06 -10.33 0.57
C GLY A 276 -27.51 -10.02 0.24
N LYS A 277 -27.81 -9.72 -1.04
CA LYS A 277 -29.19 -9.54 -1.53
C LYS A 277 -30.12 -10.70 -1.15
N GLY A 278 -29.59 -11.91 -0.99
CA GLY A 278 -30.33 -13.10 -0.60
C GLY A 278 -31.02 -13.03 0.76
N ILE A 279 -30.68 -12.06 1.63
CA ILE A 279 -31.35 -11.87 2.93
C ILE A 279 -32.80 -11.35 2.79
N GLY A 280 -33.15 -10.77 1.64
CA GLY A 280 -34.53 -10.43 1.25
C GLY A 280 -35.18 -9.24 1.97
N LYS A 281 -34.97 -9.05 3.28
CA LYS A 281 -35.57 -7.98 4.10
C LYS A 281 -34.54 -7.29 4.99
N LYS A 282 -34.80 -6.02 5.33
CA LYS A 282 -33.97 -5.25 6.27
C LYS A 282 -33.93 -5.88 7.68
N ASP A 283 -35.03 -6.49 8.13
CA ASP A 283 -35.10 -7.12 9.46
C ASP A 283 -34.16 -8.32 9.60
N ALA A 284 -33.79 -8.98 8.51
CA ALA A 284 -32.84 -10.09 8.53
C ALA A 284 -31.41 -9.63 8.88
N LEU A 285 -31.09 -8.32 8.74
CA LEU A 285 -29.82 -7.77 9.22
C LEU A 285 -29.71 -7.84 10.74
N ILE A 286 -30.83 -7.83 11.48
CA ILE A 286 -30.83 -7.96 12.94
C ILE A 286 -30.34 -9.36 13.34
N VAL A 287 -30.78 -10.40 12.62
CA VAL A 287 -30.32 -11.78 12.86
C VAL A 287 -28.83 -11.94 12.58
N LEU A 288 -28.31 -11.25 11.55
CA LEU A 288 -26.88 -11.22 11.28
C LEU A 288 -26.10 -10.48 12.37
N GLN A 289 -26.68 -9.41 12.93
CA GLN A 289 -26.10 -8.70 14.07
C GLN A 289 -26.06 -9.59 15.32
N ASP A 290 -27.14 -10.31 15.62
CA ASP A 290 -27.18 -11.27 16.74
C ASP A 290 -26.09 -12.35 16.59
N LEU A 291 -25.90 -12.88 15.38
CA LEU A 291 -24.84 -13.86 15.12
C LEU A 291 -23.44 -13.23 15.25
N ALA A 292 -23.26 -12.01 14.76
CA ALA A 292 -21.99 -11.28 14.88
C ALA A 292 -21.65 -11.01 16.36
N ASP A 293 -22.60 -10.52 17.14
CA ASP A 293 -22.44 -10.23 18.57
C ASP A 293 -22.11 -11.51 19.36
N LEU A 294 -22.77 -12.63 19.01
CA LEU A 294 -22.46 -13.93 19.59
C LEU A 294 -21.05 -14.42 19.25
N LEU A 295 -20.50 -14.07 18.09
CA LEU A 295 -19.15 -14.45 17.72
C LEU A 295 -18.09 -13.43 18.14
N GLY A 296 -18.51 -12.29 18.71
CA GLY A 296 -17.61 -11.16 19.00
C GLY A 296 -17.07 -10.49 17.73
N GLY A 297 -17.84 -10.55 16.64
CA GLY A 297 -17.51 -9.99 15.34
C GLY A 297 -18.36 -8.77 14.99
N CYS A 298 -18.32 -8.39 13.71
CA CYS A 298 -19.13 -7.30 13.18
C CYS A 298 -19.94 -7.73 11.95
N VAL A 299 -20.93 -6.93 11.57
CA VAL A 299 -21.74 -7.15 10.36
C VAL A 299 -21.09 -6.47 9.15
N GLY A 300 -20.99 -7.21 8.06
CA GLY A 300 -20.64 -6.70 6.74
C GLY A 300 -21.82 -6.76 5.78
N VAL A 301 -21.76 -5.99 4.69
CA VAL A 301 -22.77 -6.08 3.64
C VAL A 301 -22.15 -6.03 2.24
N SER A 302 -22.84 -6.65 1.29
CA SER A 302 -22.54 -6.50 -0.13
C SER A 302 -23.14 -5.21 -0.69
N ARG A 303 -22.58 -4.72 -1.80
CA ARG A 303 -23.04 -3.51 -2.49
C ARG A 303 -24.55 -3.46 -2.78
N PRO A 304 -25.23 -4.54 -3.22
CA PRO A 304 -26.68 -4.53 -3.42
C PRO A 304 -27.51 -4.11 -2.19
N ILE A 305 -27.01 -4.33 -0.97
CA ILE A 305 -27.69 -3.94 0.28
C ILE A 305 -27.60 -2.43 0.52
N ILE A 306 -26.47 -1.82 0.15
CA ILE A 306 -26.28 -0.37 0.17
C ILE A 306 -27.18 0.30 -0.87
N GLU A 307 -27.21 -0.24 -2.09
CA GLU A 307 -28.07 0.27 -3.16
C GLU A 307 -29.57 0.15 -2.81
N ALA A 308 -29.94 -0.81 -1.96
CA ALA A 308 -31.29 -0.97 -1.43
C ALA A 308 -31.59 -0.06 -0.21
N ASN A 309 -30.65 0.78 0.24
CA ASN A 309 -30.74 1.62 1.44
C ASN A 309 -31.03 0.84 2.74
N TRP A 310 -30.56 -0.41 2.84
CA TRP A 310 -30.73 -1.21 4.05
C TRP A 310 -29.59 -1.01 5.06
N ALA A 311 -28.41 -0.61 4.57
CA ALA A 311 -27.22 -0.33 5.36
C ALA A 311 -26.41 0.84 4.75
N GLU A 312 -25.43 1.33 5.50
CA GLU A 312 -24.56 2.44 5.10
C GLU A 312 -23.22 1.97 4.53
N TYR A 313 -22.60 2.81 3.70
CA TYR A 313 -21.34 2.53 3.01
C TYR A 313 -20.18 2.01 3.91
N PRO A 314 -20.03 2.46 5.18
CA PRO A 314 -18.91 2.02 6.02
C PRO A 314 -18.83 0.51 6.28
N ILE A 315 -19.91 -0.25 6.12
CA ILE A 315 -19.90 -1.71 6.32
C ILE A 315 -19.87 -2.49 5.00
N GLN A 316 -19.69 -1.82 3.87
CA GLN A 316 -19.61 -2.47 2.56
C GLN A 316 -18.28 -3.23 2.38
N VAL A 317 -18.35 -4.52 2.07
CA VAL A 317 -17.19 -5.36 1.73
C VAL A 317 -17.10 -5.58 0.22
N GLY A 318 -15.89 -5.40 -0.32
CA GLY A 318 -15.59 -5.64 -1.74
C GLY A 318 -14.54 -4.67 -2.31
N LEU A 319 -14.25 -4.81 -3.59
CA LEU A 319 -13.32 -3.99 -4.38
C LEU A 319 -13.63 -2.48 -4.29
N SER A 320 -14.91 -2.11 -4.33
CA SER A 320 -15.38 -0.72 -4.19
C SER A 320 -15.73 -0.34 -2.75
N GLY A 321 -15.53 -1.25 -1.79
CA GLY A 321 -15.76 -1.03 -0.37
C GLY A 321 -14.47 -1.28 0.42
N LYS A 322 -14.61 -1.96 1.55
CA LYS A 322 -13.49 -2.34 2.41
C LYS A 322 -13.00 -3.74 2.06
N VAL A 323 -11.67 -3.89 2.08
CA VAL A 323 -11.00 -5.20 1.99
C VAL A 323 -10.73 -5.68 3.42
N VAL A 324 -11.11 -6.92 3.70
CA VAL A 324 -11.10 -7.52 5.02
C VAL A 324 -10.39 -8.88 4.98
N LYS A 325 -9.78 -9.25 6.11
CA LYS A 325 -9.14 -10.54 6.41
C LYS A 325 -9.48 -10.91 7.85
N PRO A 326 -10.73 -11.29 8.13
CA PRO A 326 -11.07 -11.91 9.39
C PRO A 326 -10.50 -13.34 9.45
N ASN A 327 -10.43 -13.88 10.67
CA ASN A 327 -10.21 -15.31 10.87
C ASN A 327 -11.43 -16.13 10.39
N LEU A 328 -12.63 -15.57 10.53
CA LEU A 328 -13.88 -16.18 10.10
C LEU A 328 -14.75 -15.19 9.30
N TYR A 329 -15.09 -15.55 8.07
CA TYR A 329 -16.04 -14.81 7.23
C TYR A 329 -17.27 -15.67 6.94
N ILE A 330 -18.46 -15.19 7.31
CA ILE A 330 -19.72 -15.90 7.04
C ILE A 330 -20.49 -15.12 5.96
N ALA A 331 -20.55 -15.67 4.74
CA ALA A 331 -21.25 -15.11 3.60
C ALA A 331 -22.71 -15.58 3.57
N CYS A 332 -23.63 -14.72 3.98
CA CYS A 332 -25.06 -15.00 4.09
C CYS A 332 -25.82 -14.44 2.88
N GLY A 333 -26.19 -15.30 1.93
CA GLY A 333 -27.02 -14.91 0.77
C GLY A 333 -26.29 -14.03 -0.24
N ILE A 334 -24.98 -14.24 -0.37
CA ILE A 334 -24.07 -13.51 -1.27
C ILE A 334 -23.79 -14.41 -2.48
N SER A 335 -23.94 -13.86 -3.69
CA SER A 335 -23.74 -14.64 -4.93
C SER A 335 -22.26 -14.92 -5.25
N GLY A 336 -21.32 -14.19 -4.66
CA GLY A 336 -19.88 -14.40 -4.92
C GLY A 336 -19.36 -13.69 -6.16
N ALA A 337 -19.96 -12.57 -6.56
CA ALA A 337 -19.42 -11.76 -7.64
C ALA A 337 -17.98 -11.31 -7.33
N VAL A 338 -17.11 -11.28 -8.35
CA VAL A 338 -15.67 -10.93 -8.23
C VAL A 338 -15.45 -9.61 -7.48
N GLN A 339 -16.34 -8.64 -7.67
CA GLN A 339 -16.27 -7.34 -6.99
C GLN A 339 -16.42 -7.46 -5.48
N HIS A 340 -17.09 -8.50 -4.96
CA HIS A 340 -17.20 -8.76 -3.53
C HIS A 340 -16.08 -9.67 -3.03
N THR A 341 -15.80 -10.76 -3.76
CA THR A 341 -14.85 -11.80 -3.31
C THR A 341 -13.42 -11.27 -3.19
N VAL A 342 -12.96 -10.37 -4.07
CA VAL A 342 -11.66 -9.69 -3.94
C VAL A 342 -11.49 -8.94 -2.60
N GLY A 343 -12.61 -8.54 -1.98
CA GLY A 343 -12.61 -7.89 -0.68
C GLY A 343 -12.51 -8.84 0.51
N MET A 344 -12.70 -10.14 0.35
CA MET A 344 -12.76 -11.13 1.44
C MET A 344 -11.99 -12.44 1.17
N GLU A 345 -11.42 -12.61 -0.02
CA GLU A 345 -10.65 -13.80 -0.44
C GLU A 345 -9.43 -14.06 0.45
N SER A 346 -8.89 -13.03 1.12
CA SER A 346 -7.79 -13.18 2.05
C SER A 346 -8.21 -13.64 3.46
N SER A 347 -9.49 -13.94 3.70
CA SER A 347 -9.98 -14.46 4.98
C SER A 347 -9.45 -15.87 5.24
N ASN A 348 -9.22 -16.24 6.50
CA ASN A 348 -8.66 -17.56 6.82
C ASN A 348 -9.68 -18.70 6.64
N THR A 349 -10.91 -18.49 7.13
CA THR A 349 -12.02 -19.45 6.99
C THR A 349 -13.24 -18.73 6.43
N VAL A 350 -13.80 -19.24 5.35
CA VAL A 350 -14.99 -18.74 4.68
C VAL A 350 -16.11 -19.76 4.77
N ILE A 351 -17.23 -19.37 5.39
CA ILE A 351 -18.47 -20.16 5.43
C ILE A 351 -19.50 -19.47 4.53
N ALA A 352 -20.10 -20.19 3.59
CA ALA A 352 -21.15 -19.66 2.73
C ALA A 352 -22.50 -20.33 3.01
N VAL A 353 -23.55 -19.52 3.15
CA VAL A 353 -24.95 -19.97 3.24
C VAL A 353 -25.70 -19.35 2.08
N ASN A 354 -26.16 -20.19 1.14
CA ASN A 354 -26.92 -19.73 -0.01
C ASN A 354 -27.97 -20.76 -0.41
N LYS A 355 -29.08 -20.30 -0.98
CA LYS A 355 -30.15 -21.16 -1.49
C LYS A 355 -29.80 -21.76 -2.86
N ASP A 356 -29.00 -21.04 -3.64
CA ASP A 356 -28.58 -21.44 -4.97
C ASP A 356 -27.27 -22.23 -4.90
N GLU A 357 -27.33 -23.54 -5.15
CA GLU A 357 -26.18 -24.47 -5.14
C GLU A 357 -25.11 -24.09 -6.17
N GLU A 358 -25.49 -23.41 -7.26
CA GLU A 358 -24.60 -23.00 -8.34
C GLU A 358 -23.99 -21.60 -8.10
N ALA A 359 -24.12 -21.04 -6.89
CA ALA A 359 -23.61 -19.72 -6.58
C ALA A 359 -22.06 -19.70 -6.57
N PRO A 360 -21.40 -18.77 -7.31
CA PRO A 360 -19.94 -18.65 -7.35
C PRO A 360 -19.23 -18.47 -6.00
N ILE A 361 -19.97 -18.12 -4.94
CA ILE A 361 -19.41 -18.04 -3.58
C ILE A 361 -18.92 -19.40 -3.08
N PHE A 362 -19.52 -20.50 -3.55
CA PHE A 362 -19.14 -21.85 -3.14
C PHE A 362 -17.77 -22.27 -3.69
N ASP A 363 -17.30 -21.66 -4.79
CA ASP A 363 -15.98 -21.92 -5.35
C ASP A 363 -14.82 -21.43 -4.44
N ILE A 364 -15.11 -20.48 -3.55
CA ILE A 364 -14.12 -19.81 -2.69
C ILE A 364 -14.31 -20.18 -1.21
N CYS A 365 -15.46 -20.76 -0.84
CA CYS A 365 -15.73 -21.08 0.56
C CYS A 365 -15.03 -22.37 1.02
N ASP A 366 -14.64 -22.41 2.29
CA ASP A 366 -14.16 -23.64 2.94
C ASP A 366 -15.32 -24.54 3.36
N PHE A 367 -16.45 -23.95 3.75
CA PHE A 367 -17.66 -24.67 4.15
C PHE A 367 -18.90 -24.04 3.51
N GLY A 368 -19.69 -24.85 2.81
CA GLY A 368 -20.92 -24.42 2.16
C GLY A 368 -22.16 -25.08 2.75
N ILE A 369 -23.21 -24.30 3.00
CA ILE A 369 -24.54 -24.78 3.37
C ILE A 369 -25.53 -24.32 2.30
N VAL A 370 -26.16 -25.29 1.63
CA VAL A 370 -27.24 -25.04 0.68
C VAL A 370 -28.57 -25.05 1.42
N GLY A 371 -29.21 -23.90 1.55
CA GLY A 371 -30.45 -23.78 2.34
C GLY A 371 -31.01 -22.37 2.43
N ASP A 372 -32.20 -22.24 3.02
CA ASP A 372 -32.79 -20.93 3.30
C ASP A 372 -32.10 -20.27 4.50
N LEU A 373 -31.61 -19.06 4.30
CA LEU A 373 -30.92 -18.27 5.33
C LEU A 373 -31.77 -18.07 6.58
N ASN A 374 -33.09 -17.95 6.43
CA ASN A 374 -34.00 -17.71 7.56
C ASN A 374 -34.21 -18.94 8.43
N GLU A 375 -33.89 -20.14 7.91
CA GLU A 375 -33.96 -21.39 8.66
C GLU A 375 -32.58 -21.75 9.23
N VAL A 376 -31.53 -21.61 8.42
CA VAL A 376 -30.16 -21.99 8.77
C VAL A 376 -29.57 -21.07 9.85
N LEU A 377 -29.73 -19.75 9.75
CA LEU A 377 -29.10 -18.82 10.69
C LEU A 377 -29.61 -18.97 12.14
N PRO A 378 -30.94 -19.08 12.40
CA PRO A 378 -31.44 -19.34 13.75
C PRO A 378 -30.93 -20.66 14.34
N GLU A 379 -30.87 -21.74 13.56
CA GLU A 379 -30.36 -23.03 14.04
C GLU A 379 -28.88 -22.95 14.44
N ILE A 380 -28.07 -22.29 13.61
CA ILE A 380 -26.65 -22.02 13.93
C ILE A 380 -26.53 -21.21 15.22
N ILE A 381 -27.34 -20.16 15.38
CA ILE A 381 -27.35 -19.32 16.58
C ILE A 381 -27.71 -20.16 17.83
N GLU A 382 -28.73 -21.01 17.74
CA GLU A 382 -29.13 -21.88 18.86
C GLU A 382 -28.03 -22.87 19.25
N GLU A 383 -27.40 -23.53 18.29
CA GLU A 383 -26.31 -24.47 18.57
C GLU A 383 -25.07 -23.78 19.14
N ILE A 384 -24.70 -22.60 18.63
CA ILE A 384 -23.61 -21.79 19.21
C ILE A 384 -23.92 -21.40 20.65
N LYS A 385 -25.16 -20.99 20.94
CA LYS A 385 -25.59 -20.65 22.31
C LYS A 385 -25.48 -21.86 23.24
N LYS A 386 -25.88 -23.05 22.79
CA LYS A 386 -25.77 -24.30 23.58
C LYS A 386 -24.31 -24.64 23.90
N ILE A 387 -23.42 -24.48 22.92
CA ILE A 387 -21.98 -24.77 23.09
C ILE A 387 -21.32 -23.77 24.03
N ARG A 388 -21.68 -22.47 23.97
CA ARG A 388 -21.13 -21.42 24.85
C ARG A 388 -21.67 -21.43 26.29
N LEU A 389 -22.76 -22.15 26.55
CA LEU A 389 -23.32 -22.33 27.89
C LEU A 389 -22.61 -23.45 28.70
N TYR A 390 -21.71 -24.19 28.04
CA TYR A 390 -20.71 -25.07 28.66
C TYR A 390 -19.32 -24.41 28.60
#